data_AF-A0A2M9QB43-F1
#
_entry.id   AF-A0A2M9QB43-F1
#
_cell.length_a   1.000
_cell.length_b   1.000
_cell.length_c   1.000
_cell.angle_alpha   90.00
_cell.angle_beta   90.00
_cell.angle_gamma   90.00
#
_symmetry.space_group_name_H-M   'P 1'
#
loop_
_entity.id
_entity.type
_entity.pdbx_description
1 polymer ?
#
loop_
_entity_poly.entity_id
_entity_poly.type
_entity_poly.pdbx_seq_one_letter_code
_entity_poly.pdbx_strand_id
1 'polypeptide(L)'
;KGQLWDGQMFVFDRRRSIPINQVEHVIVGKDFFTGEPTERYTNCANPECHKLMLCEEKHESFYMRSCSDECRRAERNFFVEENGWTKEQIEEQIAKIAEVQNSSL
;
A
#
# COMPACT_ATOMS: atom_id res chain seq x y z
N LYS A 1 16.60 6.23 24.24
CA LYS A 1 17.41 6.71 23.09
C LYS A 1 17.84 5.48 22.31
N GLY A 2 17.50 5.34 21.02
CA GLY A 2 17.73 4.14 20.21
C GLY A 2 18.63 4.43 19.01
N GLN A 3 19.77 5.07 19.25
CA GLN A 3 20.73 5.43 18.19
C GLN A 3 21.22 4.17 17.46
N LEU A 4 21.57 4.31 16.17
CA LEU A 4 21.97 3.23 15.25
C LEU A 4 20.83 2.30 14.79
N TRP A 5 19.59 2.61 15.15
CA TRP A 5 18.41 1.96 14.57
C TRP A 5 17.82 2.82 13.46
N ASP A 6 17.78 2.28 12.25
CA ASP A 6 17.14 2.91 11.09
C ASP A 6 15.76 2.29 10.86
N GLY A 7 14.77 3.13 10.54
CA GLY A 7 13.39 2.73 10.34
C GLY A 7 12.59 2.51 11.63
N GLN A 8 11.45 1.84 11.47
CA GLN A 8 10.56 1.45 12.57
C GLN A 8 10.61 -0.05 12.81
N MET A 9 10.41 -0.47 14.06
CA MET A 9 10.32 -1.88 14.42
C MET A 9 8.90 -2.38 14.18
N PHE A 10 8.74 -3.34 13.28
CA PHE A 10 7.46 -4.02 13.08
C PHE A 10 7.10 -4.88 14.30
N VAL A 11 5.85 -4.80 14.76
CA VAL A 11 5.36 -5.55 15.93
C VAL A 11 4.08 -6.32 15.59
N PHE A 12 3.94 -7.51 16.16
CA PHE A 12 2.83 -8.43 15.92
C PHE A 12 1.60 -8.11 16.78
N ASP A 13 1.17 -6.86 16.77
CA ASP A 13 -0.08 -6.40 17.37
C ASP A 13 -0.67 -5.23 16.57
N ARG A 14 -1.74 -4.62 17.10
CA ARG A 14 -2.48 -3.55 16.41
C ARG A 14 -1.66 -2.30 16.11
N ARG A 15 -0.53 -2.09 16.78
CA ARG A 15 0.35 -0.93 16.59
C ARG A 15 1.08 -0.98 15.25
N ARG A 16 1.33 -2.17 14.71
CA ARG A 16 2.11 -2.48 13.49
C ARG A 16 3.57 -2.02 13.53
N SER A 17 3.87 -0.79 13.94
CA SER A 17 5.22 -0.26 13.97
C SER A 17 5.47 0.65 15.17
N ILE A 18 6.71 0.65 15.67
CA ILE A 18 7.14 1.47 16.80
C ILE A 18 8.43 2.22 16.43
N PRO A 19 8.51 3.55 16.65
CA PRO A 19 9.75 4.30 16.51
C PRO A 19 10.69 4.00 17.69
N ILE A 20 11.78 3.29 17.42
CA ILE A 20 12.80 2.94 18.43
C ILE A 20 13.81 4.07 18.59
N ASN A 21 14.28 4.62 17.47
CA ASN A 21 15.19 5.75 17.48
C ASN A 21 14.41 7.04 17.76
N GLN A 22 14.79 7.72 18.85
CA GLN A 22 14.20 8.99 19.31
C GLN A 22 15.18 10.16 19.16
N VAL A 23 16.31 9.92 18.49
CA VAL A 23 17.36 10.92 18.25
C VAL A 23 17.39 11.30 16.77
N GLU A 24 17.31 10.31 15.89
CA GLU A 24 17.27 10.47 14.44
C GLU A 24 16.15 9.59 13.87
N HIS A 25 15.52 10.05 12.78
CA HIS A 25 14.49 9.31 12.09
C HIS A 25 14.90 9.09 10.63
N VAL A 26 15.18 7.83 10.28
CA VAL A 26 15.55 7.40 8.94
C VAL A 26 14.44 6.51 8.41
N ILE A 27 13.82 6.88 7.28
CA ILE A 27 12.82 6.06 6.61
C ILE A 27 13.54 5.05 5.72
N VAL A 28 13.40 3.76 6.02
CA VAL A 28 13.98 2.66 5.22
C VAL A 28 12.95 1.93 4.36
N GLY A 29 11.66 2.09 4.70
CA GLY A 29 10.56 1.50 3.96
C GLY A 29 10.31 2.23 2.64
N LYS A 30 9.71 1.51 1.68
CA LYS A 30 9.43 2.01 0.34
C LYS A 30 8.01 1.67 -0.05
N ASP A 31 7.34 2.62 -0.68
CA ASP A 31 6.02 2.44 -1.24
C ASP A 31 6.04 1.30 -2.25
N PHE A 32 5.09 0.40 -2.13
CA PHE A 32 5.01 -0.82 -2.92
C PHE A 32 4.90 -0.54 -4.43
N PHE A 33 4.32 0.59 -4.83
CA PHE A 33 4.08 0.93 -6.23
C PHE A 33 5.13 1.87 -6.81
N THR A 34 5.58 2.86 -6.04
CA THR A 34 6.47 3.91 -6.57
C THR A 34 7.91 3.80 -6.08
N GLY A 35 8.15 3.07 -4.99
CA GLY A 35 9.46 3.02 -4.34
C GLY A 35 9.81 4.26 -3.52
N GLU A 36 8.92 5.27 -3.46
CA GLU A 36 9.11 6.47 -2.61
C GLU A 36 9.21 6.07 -1.13
N PRO A 37 10.02 6.76 -0.30
CA PRO A 37 10.16 6.43 1.11
C PRO A 37 8.81 6.47 1.85
N THR A 38 8.44 5.38 2.53
CA THR A 38 7.22 5.33 3.35
C THR A 38 7.31 4.30 4.48
N GLU A 39 6.55 4.53 5.54
CA GLU A 39 6.46 3.63 6.71
C GLU A 39 5.02 3.18 7.01
N ARG A 40 4.06 3.56 6.15
CA ARG A 40 2.64 3.27 6.35
C ARG A 40 2.30 1.88 5.85
N TYR A 41 1.87 1.01 6.75
CA TYR A 41 1.41 -0.34 6.42
C TYR A 41 -0.07 -0.38 6.06
N THR A 42 -0.41 -1.04 4.96
CA THR A 42 -1.79 -1.38 4.56
C THR A 42 -1.85 -2.82 4.04
N ASN A 43 -3.01 -3.46 4.14
CA ASN A 43 -3.20 -4.80 3.59
C ASN A 43 -3.87 -4.69 2.22
N CYS A 44 -3.56 -5.63 1.32
CA CYS A 44 -4.30 -5.80 0.08
C CYS A 44 -5.80 -5.96 0.40
N ALA A 45 -6.64 -5.22 -0.32
CA ALA A 45 -8.08 -5.22 -0.15
C ALA A 45 -8.76 -6.51 -0.62
N ASN A 46 -8.08 -7.34 -1.41
CA ASN A 46 -8.51 -8.70 -1.68
C ASN A 46 -8.29 -9.56 -0.41
N PRO A 47 -9.36 -10.03 0.26
CA PRO A 47 -9.26 -10.80 1.49
C PRO A 47 -8.52 -12.12 1.34
N GLU A 48 -8.54 -12.74 0.16
CA GLU A 48 -7.83 -14.00 -0.12
C GLU A 48 -6.32 -13.78 -0.27
N CYS A 49 -5.92 -12.57 -0.70
CA CYS A 49 -4.52 -12.20 -0.81
C CYS A 49 -3.97 -11.69 0.52
N HIS A 50 -4.64 -10.71 1.12
CA HIS A 50 -4.31 -10.07 2.40
C HIS A 50 -2.83 -9.61 2.57
N LYS A 51 -2.08 -9.48 1.47
CA LYS A 51 -0.66 -9.11 1.48
C LYS A 51 -0.45 -7.79 2.21
N LEU A 52 0.47 -7.78 3.18
CA LEU A 52 0.88 -6.55 3.86
C LEU A 52 1.84 -5.76 2.95
N MET A 53 1.54 -4.49 2.75
CA MET A 53 2.27 -3.57 1.88
C MET A 53 2.63 -2.30 2.65
N LEU A 54 3.75 -1.68 2.29
CA LEU A 54 4.03 -0.30 2.61
C LEU A 54 3.44 0.58 1.50
N CYS A 55 2.54 1.49 1.84
CA CYS A 55 1.81 2.27 0.85
C CYS A 55 1.28 3.57 1.43
N GLU A 56 1.58 4.68 0.77
CA GLU A 56 0.97 5.98 1.08
C GLU A 56 -0.53 6.00 0.77
N GLU A 57 -1.29 6.86 1.44
CA GLU A 57 -2.75 6.95 1.26
C GLU A 57 -3.16 7.30 -0.17
N LYS A 58 -2.38 8.16 -0.83
CA LYS A 58 -2.62 8.56 -2.23
C LYS A 58 -2.51 7.36 -3.18
N HIS A 59 -1.53 6.48 -2.96
CA HIS A 59 -1.33 5.27 -3.75
C HIS A 59 -2.31 4.17 -3.37
N GLU A 60 -2.64 4.03 -2.08
CA GLU A 60 -3.70 3.12 -1.65
C GLU A 60 -4.99 3.41 -2.40
N SER A 61 -5.39 4.69 -2.47
CA SER A 61 -6.59 5.09 -3.22
C SER A 61 -6.45 4.87 -4.73
N PHE A 62 -5.32 5.29 -5.32
CA PHE A 62 -5.11 5.19 -6.77
C PHE A 62 -5.03 3.74 -7.27
N TYR A 63 -4.38 2.85 -6.52
CA TYR A 63 -4.20 1.44 -6.86
C TYR A 63 -5.31 0.53 -6.29
N MET A 64 -6.41 1.11 -5.80
CA MET A 64 -7.56 0.42 -5.21
C MET A 64 -7.19 -0.54 -4.07
N ARG A 65 -6.21 -0.13 -3.25
CA ARG A 65 -5.62 -0.90 -2.15
C ARG A 65 -5.25 -2.32 -2.56
N SER A 66 -4.83 -2.53 -3.81
CA SER A 66 -4.65 -3.86 -4.40
C SER A 66 -3.26 -4.03 -4.98
N CYS A 67 -2.57 -5.11 -4.60
CA CYS A 67 -1.16 -5.34 -4.98
C CYS A 67 -0.96 -5.72 -6.45
N SER A 68 -2.03 -6.12 -7.15
CA SER A 68 -1.99 -6.56 -8.55
C SER A 68 -3.34 -6.31 -9.22
N ASP A 69 -3.33 -6.35 -10.56
CA ASP A 69 -4.52 -6.30 -11.40
C ASP A 69 -5.51 -7.42 -11.11
N GLU A 70 -5.01 -8.62 -10.81
CA GLU A 70 -5.82 -9.74 -10.38
C GLU A 70 -6.55 -9.42 -9.07
N CYS A 71 -5.87 -8.82 -8.09
CA CYS A 71 -6.49 -8.42 -6.83
C CYS A 71 -7.51 -7.29 -7.00
N ARG A 72 -7.30 -6.39 -7.98
CA ARG A 72 -8.26 -5.32 -8.32
C ARG A 72 -9.56 -5.89 -8.87
N ARG A 73 -9.47 -7.00 -9.62
CA ARG A 73 -10.61 -7.71 -10.23
C ARG A 73 -11.19 -8.83 -9.35
N ALA A 74 -10.69 -9.00 -8.13
CA ALA A 74 -11.19 -10.03 -7.22
C ALA A 74 -12.69 -9.83 -6.98
N GLU A 75 -13.44 -10.94 -6.92
CA GLU A 75 -14.90 -10.92 -6.68
C GLU A 75 -15.24 -10.16 -5.39
N ARG A 76 -14.42 -10.35 -4.36
CA ARG A 76 -14.46 -9.60 -3.11
C ARG A 76 -13.24 -8.71 -3.03
N ASN A 77 -13.46 -7.41 -2.85
CA ASN A 77 -12.42 -6.42 -2.66
C ASN A 77 -12.93 -5.33 -1.73
N PHE A 78 -12.34 -5.22 -0.54
CA PHE A 78 -12.83 -4.30 0.50
C PHE A 78 -12.82 -2.83 0.05
N PHE A 79 -11.85 -2.40 -0.76
CA PHE A 79 -11.81 -1.02 -1.25
C PHE A 79 -12.96 -0.74 -2.22
N VAL A 80 -13.21 -1.67 -3.15
CA VAL A 80 -14.31 -1.57 -4.10
C VAL A 80 -15.66 -1.57 -3.38
N GLU A 81 -15.85 -2.47 -2.41
CA GLU A 81 -17.08 -2.56 -1.60
C GLU A 81 -17.31 -1.28 -0.77
N GLU A 82 -16.29 -0.78 -0.08
CA GLU A 82 -16.34 0.44 0.74
C GLU A 82 -16.71 1.69 -0.09
N ASN A 83 -16.26 1.74 -1.35
CA ASN A 83 -16.49 2.89 -2.23
C ASN A 83 -17.65 2.70 -3.22
N GLY A 84 -18.27 1.52 -3.27
CA GLY A 84 -19.38 1.21 -4.17
C GLY A 84 -19.03 1.26 -5.66
N TRP A 85 -17.82 0.85 -6.04
CA TRP A 85 -17.35 0.94 -7.43
C TRP A 85 -18.00 -0.11 -8.34
N THR A 86 -18.32 0.28 -9.57
CA THR A 86 -18.78 -0.64 -10.62
C THR A 86 -17.63 -1.32 -11.34
N LYS A 87 -17.92 -2.39 -12.09
CA LYS A 87 -16.90 -3.09 -12.90
C LYS A 87 -16.27 -2.18 -13.94
N GLU A 88 -17.06 -1.30 -14.54
CA GLU A 88 -16.60 -0.33 -15.53
C GLU A 88 -15.60 0.65 -14.90
N GLN A 89 -15.90 1.18 -13.70
CA GLN A 89 -14.99 2.07 -12.97
C GLN A 89 -13.66 1.39 -12.59
N ILE A 90 -13.72 0.11 -12.22
CA ILE A 90 -12.52 -0.70 -11.93
C ILE A 90 -11.64 -0.79 -13.18
N GLU A 91 -12.21 -1.17 -14.32
CA GLU A 91 -11.45 -1.31 -15.57
C GLU A 91 -10.90 0.04 -16.05
N GLU A 92 -11.66 1.13 -15.94
CA GLU A 92 -11.18 2.49 -16.21
C GLU A 92 -9.99 2.88 -15.33
N GLN A 93 -10.02 2.54 -14.05
CA GLN A 93 -8.92 2.82 -13.13
C GLN A 93 -7.69 1.95 -13.43
N ILE A 94 -7.89 0.68 -13.79
CA ILE A 94 -6.79 -0.20 -14.22
C ILE A 94 -6.12 0.34 -15.49
N ALA A 95 -6.89 0.85 -16.44
CA ALA A 95 -6.33 1.49 -17.63
C ALA A 95 -5.43 2.70 -17.26
N LYS A 96 -5.90 3.58 -16.37
CA LYS A 96 -5.10 4.71 -15.86
C LYS A 96 -3.82 4.25 -15.15
N ILE A 97 -3.89 3.18 -14.36
CA ILE A 97 -2.73 2.59 -13.69
C ILE A 97 -1.70 2.11 -14.73
N ALA A 98 -2.16 1.41 -15.77
CA ALA A 98 -1.30 0.91 -16.83
C ALA A 98 -0.59 2.05 -17.58
N GLU A 99 -1.27 3.16 -17.84
CA GLU A 99 -0.67 4.36 -18.43
C GLU A 99 0.47 4.93 -17.58
N VAL A 100 0.28 5.03 -16.26
CA VAL A 100 1.32 5.51 -15.33
C VAL A 100 2.52 4.57 -15.29
N GLN A 101 2.28 3.27 -15.23
CA GLN A 101 3.33 2.26 -15.21
C GLN A 101 4.16 2.27 -16.51
N ASN A 102 3.51 2.43 -17.65
CA ASN A 102 4.18 2.52 -18.94
C ASN A 102 4.97 3.83 -19.11
N SER A 103 4.51 4.92 -18.50
CA SER A 103 5.18 6.22 -18.55
C SER A 103 6.37 6.35 -17.58
N SER A 104 6.49 5.41 -16.63
CA SER A 104 7.56 5.37 -15.63
C SER A 104 8.73 4.45 -16.05
N LEU A 105 8.66 3.89 -17.26
CA LEU A 105 9.72 3.12 -17.94
C LEU A 105 10.49 3.99 -18.92
#